data_AF-A0A0P7W9Y4-F1
#
_entry.id   AF-A0A0P7W9Y4-F1
#
_cell.length_a   1.000
_cell.length_b   1.000
_cell.length_c   1.000
_cell.angle_alpha   90.00
_cell.angle_beta   90.00
_cell.angle_gamma   90.00
#
_symmetry.space_group_name_H-M   'P 1'
#
loop_
_entity.id
_entity.type
_entity.pdbx_description
1 polymer ?
#
loop_
_entity_poly.entity_id
_entity_poly.type
_entity_poly.pdbx_seq_one_letter_code
_entity_poly.pdbx_strand_id
1 'polypeptide(L)'
;MARTGGMIAALVLGAGVAAAQGWDAPTDPPTGAAAEPARGTPARSDLLDHLRPVIAYHLGAPLEFRVVHLRSDGARAFAMLVAQRPGGQRIAIEATPMVQRDGEPPSLIDGSLGAGPAVQAFLVRRGGQWQVLSYAVGATDAWWVGEPWCKTYGFAPVMPDDACRENP
;
A
#
# COMPACT_ATOMS: atom_id res chain seq x y z
N MET A 1 72.03 -29.66 -32.34
CA MET A 1 71.39 -28.42 -32.84
C MET A 1 70.32 -28.07 -31.79
N ALA A 2 70.49 -27.14 -30.83
CA ALA A 2 70.73 -25.67 -30.94
C ALA A 2 69.65 -25.04 -31.85
N ARG A 3 68.77 -24.08 -31.49
CA ARG A 3 68.78 -22.85 -30.66
C ARG A 3 67.31 -22.44 -30.39
N THR A 4 66.91 -21.96 -29.20
CA THR A 4 66.83 -20.54 -28.75
C THR A 4 65.82 -19.65 -29.47
N GLY A 5 64.94 -18.98 -28.69
CA GLY A 5 64.10 -17.81 -29.02
C GLY A 5 62.60 -18.10 -28.84
N GLY A 6 61.80 -17.47 -27.97
CA GLY A 6 61.87 -16.17 -27.32
C GLY A 6 60.84 -15.23 -27.95
N MET A 7 59.66 -15.04 -27.34
CA MET A 7 58.91 -13.78 -27.39
C MET A 7 57.75 -13.77 -26.37
N ILE A 8 57.75 -12.70 -25.57
CA ILE A 8 56.68 -12.25 -24.68
C ILE A 8 55.62 -11.54 -25.53
N ALA A 9 54.34 -11.82 -25.29
CA ALA A 9 53.24 -10.91 -25.61
C ALA A 9 52.19 -11.01 -24.50
N ALA A 10 51.94 -9.87 -23.86
CA ALA A 10 50.95 -9.67 -22.80
C ALA A 10 49.61 -9.20 -23.38
N LEU A 11 48.60 -9.16 -22.49
CA LEU A 11 47.24 -8.58 -22.60
C LEU A 11 46.23 -9.41 -23.43
N VAL A 12 44.96 -9.58 -23.04
CA VAL A 12 44.02 -8.68 -22.35
C VAL A 12 43.06 -9.45 -21.43
N LEU A 13 42.76 -8.78 -20.32
CA LEU A 13 41.62 -8.87 -19.39
C LEU A 13 40.35 -9.59 -19.89
N GLY A 14 39.95 -10.63 -19.17
CA GLY A 14 38.56 -11.08 -19.05
C GLY A 14 38.13 -10.96 -17.60
N ALA A 15 37.36 -9.92 -17.26
CA ALA A 15 36.74 -9.76 -15.96
C ALA A 15 35.62 -10.80 -15.80
N GLY A 16 35.90 -11.85 -15.04
CA GLY A 16 34.93 -12.86 -14.64
C GLY A 16 34.11 -12.39 -13.44
N VAL A 17 32.81 -12.24 -13.66
CA VAL A 17 31.69 -12.11 -12.72
C VAL A 17 31.92 -12.70 -11.31
N ALA A 18 31.73 -11.87 -10.28
CA ALA A 18 31.43 -12.32 -8.92
C ALA A 18 30.51 -11.31 -8.21
N ALA A 19 29.27 -11.74 -7.99
CA ALA A 19 28.27 -11.27 -7.03
C ALA A 19 28.18 -9.75 -6.75
N ALA A 20 27.22 -9.08 -7.41
CA ALA A 20 26.59 -7.91 -6.81
C ALA A 20 25.81 -8.38 -5.57
N GLN A 21 26.47 -8.26 -4.42
CA GLN A 21 25.86 -8.40 -3.10
C GLN A 21 24.96 -7.19 -2.86
N GLY A 22 23.77 -7.44 -2.32
CA GLY A 22 22.86 -6.40 -1.83
C GLY A 22 21.51 -6.40 -2.53
N TRP A 23 20.71 -7.44 -2.32
CA TRP A 23 19.29 -7.16 -2.12
C TRP A 23 19.22 -6.41 -0.80
N ASP A 24 19.18 -5.08 -0.86
CA ASP A 24 18.72 -4.31 0.28
C ASP A 24 17.34 -4.85 0.61
N ALA A 25 17.27 -5.63 1.69
CA ALA A 25 16.01 -6.10 2.24
C ALA A 25 15.11 -4.87 2.42
N PRO A 26 13.78 -5.01 2.23
CA PRO A 26 12.86 -3.94 2.60
C PRO A 26 13.23 -3.48 4.00
N THR A 27 13.64 -2.22 4.15
CA THR A 27 13.75 -1.59 5.45
C THR A 27 12.32 -1.45 5.94
N ASP A 28 11.81 -2.53 6.51
CA ASP A 28 10.63 -2.48 7.34
C ASP A 28 10.84 -1.31 8.32
N PRO A 29 9.83 -0.43 8.51
CA PRO A 29 9.93 0.54 9.57
C PRO A 29 10.26 -0.24 10.85
N PRO A 30 11.22 0.22 11.68
CA PRO A 30 11.47 -0.42 12.96
C PRO A 30 10.13 -0.57 13.67
N THR A 31 9.83 -1.75 14.20
CA THR A 31 8.67 -1.96 15.08
C THR A 31 8.74 -0.89 16.16
N GLY A 32 7.85 0.09 16.06
CA GLY A 32 8.09 1.43 16.59
C GLY A 32 6.86 2.30 16.37
N ALA A 33 6.82 3.43 17.08
CA ALA A 33 5.66 4.32 17.13
C ALA A 33 5.04 4.50 15.74
N ALA A 34 3.73 4.29 15.64
CA ALA A 34 3.02 4.36 14.38
C ALA A 34 3.38 5.62 13.61
N ALA A 35 3.62 5.51 12.31
CA ALA A 35 4.00 6.65 11.47
C ALA A 35 3.44 6.48 10.07
N GLU A 36 3.36 7.57 9.31
CA GLU A 36 3.06 7.49 7.89
C GLU A 36 4.30 6.97 7.12
N PRO A 37 4.20 5.86 6.37
CA PRO A 37 5.27 5.44 5.47
C PRO A 37 5.53 6.52 4.42
N ALA A 38 6.76 6.99 4.34
CA ALA A 38 7.11 8.14 3.50
C ALA A 38 6.77 7.91 2.01
N ARG A 39 6.39 8.99 1.32
CA ARG A 39 6.07 8.95 -0.12
C ARG A 39 7.26 8.41 -0.92
N GLY A 40 6.99 7.51 -1.86
CA GLY A 40 8.01 6.92 -2.74
C GLY A 40 8.80 5.78 -2.11
N THR A 41 8.51 5.40 -0.85
CA THR A 41 9.19 4.26 -0.21
C THR A 41 8.55 2.91 -0.56
N PRO A 42 9.34 1.82 -0.56
CA PRO A 42 8.81 0.47 -0.71
C PRO A 42 7.72 0.11 0.31
N ALA A 43 7.88 0.55 1.57
CA ALA A 43 6.90 0.30 2.62
C ALA A 43 5.52 0.92 2.30
N ARG A 44 5.50 2.11 1.69
CA ARG A 44 4.26 2.75 1.26
C ARG A 44 3.62 2.02 0.07
N SER A 45 4.42 1.68 -0.94
CA SER A 45 3.89 0.96 -2.11
C SER A 45 3.37 -0.41 -1.72
N ASP A 46 4.08 -1.15 -0.86
CA ASP A 46 3.70 -2.48 -0.40
C ASP A 46 2.29 -2.48 0.24
N LEU A 47 2.02 -1.54 1.15
CA LEU A 47 0.70 -1.37 1.76
C LEU A 47 -0.39 -1.05 0.72
N LEU A 48 -0.14 -0.07 -0.15
CA LEU A 48 -1.12 0.39 -1.12
C LEU A 48 -1.39 -0.65 -2.21
N ASP A 49 -0.38 -1.43 -2.60
CA ASP A 49 -0.49 -2.45 -3.63
C ASP A 49 -1.23 -3.70 -3.14
N HIS A 50 -1.16 -4.04 -1.84
CA HIS A 50 -2.02 -5.08 -1.26
C HIS A 50 -3.49 -4.68 -1.24
N LEU A 51 -3.79 -3.39 -1.09
CA LEU A 51 -5.16 -2.89 -1.11
C LEU A 51 -5.70 -2.74 -2.54
N ARG A 52 -4.85 -2.39 -3.50
CA ARG A 52 -5.23 -2.09 -4.90
C ARG A 52 -6.10 -3.15 -5.58
N PRO A 53 -5.79 -4.45 -5.57
CA PRO A 53 -6.63 -5.44 -6.25
C PRO A 53 -8.00 -5.59 -5.59
N VAL A 54 -8.08 -5.45 -4.25
CA VAL A 54 -9.35 -5.49 -3.51
C VAL A 54 -10.26 -4.35 -3.96
N ILE A 55 -9.73 -3.14 -4.10
CA ILE A 55 -10.52 -1.98 -4.51
C ILE A 55 -10.80 -1.97 -6.02
N ALA A 56 -9.87 -2.49 -6.84
CA ALA A 56 -10.07 -2.61 -8.27
C ALA A 56 -11.23 -3.54 -8.64
N TYR A 57 -11.52 -4.55 -7.81
CA TYR A 57 -12.70 -5.41 -7.97
C TYR A 57 -14.02 -4.61 -7.92
N HIS A 58 -14.02 -3.50 -7.18
CA HIS A 58 -15.19 -2.63 -6.95
C HIS A 58 -15.26 -1.48 -7.93
N LEU A 59 -14.14 -0.78 -8.13
CA LEU A 59 -14.09 0.47 -8.90
C LEU A 59 -13.54 0.30 -10.32
N GLY A 60 -13.10 -0.91 -10.67
CA GLY A 60 -12.41 -1.21 -11.91
C GLY A 60 -10.95 -0.76 -11.88
N ALA A 61 -10.08 -1.52 -12.54
CA ALA A 61 -8.69 -1.14 -12.79
C ALA A 61 -8.57 -0.24 -14.04
N PRO A 62 -7.48 0.54 -14.18
CA PRO A 62 -6.43 0.80 -13.19
C PRO A 62 -6.86 1.82 -12.12
N LEU A 63 -6.18 1.79 -10.97
CA LEU A 63 -6.38 2.71 -9.86
C LEU A 63 -5.06 3.29 -9.38
N GLU A 64 -5.12 4.52 -8.86
CA GLU A 64 -4.16 5.16 -7.98
C GLU A 64 -4.87 5.62 -6.70
N PHE A 65 -4.11 5.85 -5.63
CA PHE A 65 -4.65 6.32 -4.37
C PHE A 65 -4.05 7.66 -3.98
N ARG A 66 -4.92 8.65 -3.76
CA ARG A 66 -4.57 9.84 -2.99
C ARG A 66 -4.71 9.50 -1.52
N VAL A 67 -3.61 9.60 -0.78
CA VAL A 67 -3.60 9.31 0.66
C VAL A 67 -4.16 10.51 1.43
N VAL A 68 -5.17 10.25 2.26
CA VAL A 68 -5.73 11.21 3.23
C VAL A 68 -5.14 10.93 4.60
N HIS A 69 -5.12 9.65 5.02
CA HIS A 69 -4.43 9.16 6.20
C HIS A 69 -3.78 7.82 5.87
N LEU A 70 -2.54 7.63 6.27
CA LEU A 70 -1.89 6.33 6.20
C LEU A 70 -0.94 6.24 7.37
N ARG A 71 -1.15 5.31 8.30
CA ARG A 71 -0.19 5.03 9.37
C ARG A 71 0.03 3.54 9.51
N SER A 72 1.24 3.18 9.87
CA SER A 72 1.65 1.81 10.16
C SER A 72 2.58 1.79 11.36
N ASP A 73 2.45 0.76 12.19
CA ASP A 73 3.39 0.42 13.29
C ASP A 73 4.34 -0.74 12.89
N GLY A 74 4.30 -1.15 11.62
CA GLY A 74 5.05 -2.29 11.08
C GLY A 74 4.30 -3.64 11.16
N ALA A 75 3.26 -3.75 11.98
CA ALA A 75 2.43 -4.95 12.12
C ALA A 75 0.96 -4.72 11.75
N ARG A 76 0.49 -3.49 11.88
CA ARG A 76 -0.87 -3.03 11.58
C ARG A 76 -0.78 -1.73 10.79
N ALA A 77 -1.76 -1.50 9.94
CA ALA A 77 -1.92 -0.23 9.26
C ALA A 77 -3.38 0.16 9.15
N PHE A 78 -3.62 1.46 9.16
CA PHE A 78 -4.91 2.06 8.83
C PHE A 78 -4.71 3.03 7.67
N ALA A 79 -5.57 2.92 6.67
CA ALA A 79 -5.55 3.75 5.47
C ALA A 79 -6.91 4.42 5.28
N MET A 80 -6.91 5.73 5.07
CA MET A 80 -8.01 6.49 4.49
C MET A 80 -7.49 7.12 3.19
N LEU A 81 -8.14 6.81 2.09
CA LEU A 81 -7.69 7.11 0.74
C LEU A 81 -8.84 7.68 -0.07
N VAL A 82 -8.49 8.33 -1.17
CA VAL A 82 -9.42 8.56 -2.28
C VAL A 82 -8.88 7.85 -3.51
N ALA A 83 -9.72 7.01 -4.10
CA ALA A 83 -9.41 6.30 -5.33
C ALA A 83 -9.53 7.24 -6.53
N GLN A 84 -8.58 7.14 -7.44
CA GLN A 84 -8.53 7.90 -8.69
C GLN A 84 -7.98 7.02 -9.82
N ARG A 85 -8.18 7.43 -11.07
CA ARG A 85 -7.47 6.85 -12.21
C ARG A 85 -6.03 7.39 -12.28
N PRO A 86 -5.15 6.74 -13.06
CA PRO A 86 -3.78 7.19 -13.23
C PRO A 86 -3.66 8.69 -13.56
N GLY A 87 -2.74 9.38 -12.90
CA GLY A 87 -2.55 10.82 -13.08
C GLY A 87 -3.65 11.68 -12.44
N GLY A 88 -4.45 11.12 -11.53
CA GLY A 88 -5.47 11.88 -10.79
C GLY A 88 -6.79 12.09 -11.54
N GLN A 89 -7.03 11.37 -12.63
CA GLN A 89 -8.29 11.49 -13.36
C GLN A 89 -9.46 10.93 -12.51
N ARG A 90 -10.64 11.53 -12.68
CA ARG A 90 -11.85 11.10 -11.97
C ARG A 90 -12.29 9.71 -12.42
N ILE A 91 -12.86 8.95 -11.49
CA ILE A 91 -13.56 7.69 -11.79
C ILE A 91 -14.99 8.02 -12.22
N ALA A 92 -15.41 7.55 -13.39
CA ALA A 92 -16.83 7.57 -13.78
C ALA A 92 -17.57 6.51 -12.94
N ILE A 93 -18.25 6.94 -11.88
CA ILE A 93 -18.85 6.06 -10.87
C ILE A 93 -19.88 5.14 -11.50
N GLU A 94 -20.69 5.68 -12.42
CA GLU A 94 -21.75 4.96 -13.11
C GLU A 94 -21.23 3.77 -13.90
N ALA A 95 -19.96 3.81 -14.34
CA ALA A 95 -19.31 2.75 -15.10
C ALA A 95 -18.51 1.76 -14.23
N THR A 96 -18.52 1.93 -12.90
CA THR A 96 -17.78 1.03 -11.99
C THR A 96 -18.49 -0.32 -11.85
N PRO A 97 -17.75 -1.40 -11.56
CA PRO A 97 -18.34 -2.68 -11.18
C PRO A 97 -19.36 -2.58 -10.04
N MET A 98 -19.13 -1.77 -9.00
CA MET A 98 -20.12 -1.58 -7.93
C MET A 98 -21.49 -1.15 -8.47
N VAL A 99 -21.53 -0.21 -9.43
CA VAL A 99 -22.81 0.21 -10.02
C VAL A 99 -23.32 -0.83 -11.03
N GLN A 100 -22.47 -1.27 -11.95
CA GLN A 100 -22.90 -2.10 -13.08
C GLN A 100 -23.19 -3.56 -12.70
N ARG A 101 -22.40 -4.13 -11.79
CA ARG A 101 -22.51 -5.52 -11.33
C ARG A 101 -23.37 -5.62 -10.08
N ASP A 102 -23.16 -4.73 -9.10
CA ASP A 102 -23.79 -4.86 -7.77
C ASP A 102 -25.03 -3.97 -7.59
N GLY A 103 -25.27 -3.03 -8.50
CA GLY A 103 -26.43 -2.14 -8.47
C GLY A 103 -26.35 -1.05 -7.40
N GLU A 104 -25.15 -0.76 -6.89
CA GLU A 104 -24.95 0.25 -5.85
C GLU A 104 -25.34 1.66 -6.36
N PRO A 105 -26.10 2.45 -5.58
CA PRO A 105 -26.44 3.81 -5.96
C PRO A 105 -25.16 4.66 -6.09
N PRO A 106 -24.93 5.34 -7.25
CA PRO A 106 -23.72 6.16 -7.43
C PRO A 106 -23.51 7.21 -6.34
N SER A 107 -24.61 7.75 -5.79
CA SER A 107 -24.59 8.74 -4.71
C SER A 107 -24.03 8.23 -3.38
N LEU A 108 -23.94 6.91 -3.19
CA LEU A 108 -23.33 6.30 -2.00
C LEU A 108 -21.85 5.96 -2.21
N ILE A 109 -21.34 6.05 -3.44
CA ILE A 109 -19.96 5.67 -3.77
C ILE A 109 -19.05 6.90 -3.85
N ASP A 110 -19.56 8.02 -4.38
CA ASP A 110 -18.81 9.28 -4.44
C ASP A 110 -18.58 9.82 -3.02
N GLY A 111 -17.36 9.61 -2.52
CA GLY A 111 -17.09 9.60 -1.08
C GLY A 111 -17.08 10.99 -0.44
N SER A 112 -17.31 11.01 0.87
CA SER A 112 -17.26 12.20 1.72
C SER A 112 -15.88 12.88 1.80
N LEU A 113 -14.81 12.21 1.36
CA LEU A 113 -13.42 12.70 1.39
C LEU A 113 -12.99 13.45 0.11
N GLY A 114 -13.95 13.71 -0.79
CA GLY A 114 -13.82 14.63 -1.94
C GLY A 114 -13.21 14.03 -3.21
N ALA A 115 -13.71 14.50 -4.37
CA ALA A 115 -13.20 14.25 -5.73
C ALA A 115 -12.95 12.78 -6.13
N GLY A 116 -13.70 11.83 -5.55
CA GLY A 116 -13.67 10.42 -5.90
C GLY A 116 -14.10 9.50 -4.76
N PRO A 117 -14.17 8.18 -5.00
CA PRO A 117 -14.56 7.20 -3.99
C PRO A 117 -13.61 7.19 -2.80
N ALA A 118 -14.16 7.43 -1.61
CA ALA A 118 -13.43 7.28 -0.36
C ALA A 118 -13.21 5.79 -0.07
N VAL A 119 -12.01 5.43 0.38
CA VAL A 119 -11.66 4.08 0.78
C VAL A 119 -11.08 4.13 2.18
N GLN A 120 -11.63 3.36 3.11
CA GLN A 120 -11.02 3.13 4.42
C GLN A 120 -10.65 1.65 4.55
N ALA A 121 -9.49 1.35 5.12
CA ALA A 121 -9.04 -0.03 5.28
C ALA A 121 -8.17 -0.23 6.51
N PHE A 122 -8.37 -1.38 7.16
CA PHE A 122 -7.47 -1.95 8.16
C PHE A 122 -6.65 -3.05 7.53
N LEU A 123 -5.33 -3.02 7.72
CA LEU A 123 -4.42 -4.05 7.23
C LEU A 123 -3.60 -4.63 8.38
N VAL A 124 -3.34 -5.93 8.32
CA VAL A 124 -2.47 -6.65 9.27
C VAL A 124 -1.34 -7.32 8.51
N ARG A 125 -0.13 -7.29 9.08
CA ARG A 125 1.01 -8.01 8.52
C ARG A 125 1.07 -9.43 9.12
N ARG A 126 1.09 -10.44 8.25
CA ARG A 126 1.12 -11.86 8.61
C ARG A 126 2.01 -12.60 7.61
N GLY A 127 2.93 -13.43 8.11
CA GLY A 127 3.88 -14.15 7.23
C GLY A 127 4.73 -13.24 6.35
N GLY A 128 5.02 -12.01 6.80
CA GLY A 128 5.79 -11.02 6.03
C GLY A 128 4.99 -10.21 5.00
N GLN A 129 3.71 -10.51 4.79
CA GLN A 129 2.85 -9.84 3.81
C GLN A 129 1.71 -9.08 4.48
N TRP A 130 1.24 -8.01 3.84
CA TRP A 130 0.03 -7.32 4.28
C TRP A 130 -1.22 -8.08 3.85
N GLN A 131 -2.21 -8.08 4.72
CA GLN A 131 -3.53 -8.63 4.44
C GLN A 131 -4.57 -7.58 4.80
N VAL A 132 -5.51 -7.34 3.89
CA VAL A 132 -6.65 -6.46 4.16
C VAL A 132 -7.59 -7.18 5.11
N LEU A 133 -7.72 -6.68 6.33
CA LEU A 133 -8.57 -7.26 7.37
C LEU A 133 -10.03 -6.83 7.20
N SER A 134 -10.25 -5.54 6.98
CA SER A 134 -11.56 -4.95 6.74
C SER A 134 -11.41 -3.69 5.90
N TYR A 135 -12.39 -3.37 5.07
CA TYR A 135 -12.39 -2.17 4.26
C TYR A 135 -13.82 -1.75 3.93
N ALA A 136 -13.95 -0.49 3.55
CA ALA A 136 -15.16 0.05 2.94
C ALA A 136 -14.80 0.96 1.78
N VAL A 137 -15.70 1.01 0.79
CA VAL A 137 -15.67 1.97 -0.31
C VAL A 137 -16.94 2.82 -0.19
N GLY A 138 -16.80 4.14 -0.18
CA GLY A 138 -17.94 5.06 -0.10
C GLY A 138 -18.65 5.08 1.26
N ALA A 139 -17.99 4.68 2.35
CA ALA A 139 -18.63 4.68 3.67
C ALA A 139 -19.20 6.08 4.02
N THR A 140 -20.49 6.10 4.38
CA THR A 140 -21.22 7.30 4.79
C THR A 140 -21.13 7.56 6.29
N ASP A 141 -20.69 6.56 7.06
CA ASP A 141 -20.44 6.63 8.49
C ASP A 141 -18.94 6.54 8.82
N ALA A 142 -18.63 6.60 10.11
CA ALA A 142 -17.27 6.41 10.64
C ALA A 142 -17.10 5.00 11.23
N TRP A 143 -17.41 3.94 10.47
CA TRP A 143 -17.34 2.53 10.92
C TRP A 143 -15.98 2.10 11.52
N TRP A 144 -14.93 2.86 11.25
CA TRP A 144 -13.55 2.64 11.72
C TRP A 144 -13.28 3.23 13.10
N VAL A 145 -14.22 3.98 13.69
CA VAL A 145 -14.11 4.58 15.03
C VAL A 145 -14.52 3.56 16.11
N GLY A 146 -13.77 3.51 17.21
CA GLY A 146 -14.11 2.73 18.40
C GLY A 146 -13.81 1.22 18.33
N GLU A 147 -14.55 0.44 19.13
CA GLU A 147 -14.42 -1.03 19.10
C GLU A 147 -15.12 -1.62 17.87
N PRO A 148 -14.67 -2.77 17.35
CA PRO A 148 -13.58 -3.61 17.87
C PRO A 148 -12.18 -3.18 17.44
N TRP A 149 -12.04 -2.12 16.65
CA TRP A 149 -10.76 -1.76 16.03
C TRP A 149 -9.71 -1.32 17.04
N CYS A 150 -10.12 -0.55 18.06
CA CYS A 150 -9.23 -0.01 19.09
C CYS A 150 -8.56 -1.09 19.94
N LYS A 151 -9.24 -1.70 20.92
CA LYS A 151 -8.64 -2.66 21.87
C LYS A 151 -8.65 -4.08 21.30
N THR A 152 -9.78 -4.52 20.75
CA THR A 152 -9.94 -5.93 20.35
C THR A 152 -8.98 -6.32 19.23
N TYR A 153 -8.81 -5.46 18.22
CA TYR A 153 -7.87 -5.69 17.12
C TYR A 153 -6.54 -4.94 17.25
N GLY A 154 -6.45 -3.96 18.16
CA GLY A 154 -5.21 -3.28 18.51
C GLY A 154 -4.75 -2.21 17.51
N PHE A 155 -5.67 -1.59 16.76
CA PHE A 155 -5.36 -0.54 15.78
C PHE A 155 -5.21 0.86 16.39
N ALA A 156 -5.45 1.03 17.69
CA ALA A 156 -5.35 2.33 18.36
C ALA A 156 -4.08 3.13 18.01
N PRO A 157 -2.87 2.53 17.91
CA PRO A 157 -1.66 3.30 17.56
C PRO A 157 -1.68 3.92 16.15
N VAL A 158 -2.39 3.31 15.18
CA VAL A 158 -2.35 3.72 13.76
C VAL A 158 -3.58 4.54 13.34
N MET A 159 -4.54 4.73 14.24
CA MET A 159 -5.75 5.52 13.97
C MET A 159 -5.54 7.01 14.32
N PRO A 160 -6.42 7.90 13.84
CA PRO A 160 -6.46 9.31 14.28
C PRO A 160 -6.60 9.45 15.81
N ASP A 161 -6.09 10.55 16.38
CA ASP A 161 -5.89 10.77 17.83
C ASP A 161 -7.19 10.85 18.68
N ASP A 162 -8.36 10.80 18.03
CA ASP A 162 -9.70 10.79 18.63
C ASP A 162 -10.53 9.55 18.27
N ALA A 163 -10.07 8.74 17.32
CA ALA A 163 -10.77 7.54 16.85
C ALA A 163 -11.05 6.51 17.96
N CYS A 164 -10.27 6.54 19.03
CA CYS A 164 -10.39 5.68 20.20
C CYS A 164 -10.70 6.42 21.50
N ARG A 165 -11.04 7.72 21.45
CA ARG A 165 -11.30 8.51 22.66
C ARG A 165 -12.60 8.13 23.36
N GLU A 166 -13.55 7.54 22.63
CA GLU A 166 -14.88 7.22 23.15
C GLU A 166 -15.24 5.77 22.84
N ASN A 167 -14.87 4.85 23.75
CA ASN A 167 -15.61 3.61 23.98
C ASN A 167 -15.16 2.97 25.32
N PRO A 168 -15.79 3.30 26.48
CA PRO A 168 -15.62 2.53 27.70
C PRO A 168 -15.91 1.04 27.47
#